data_AF-A0AAJ0JN31-F1
#
_entry.id   AF-A0AAJ0JN31-F1
#
_cell.length_a   1.000
_cell.length_b   1.000
_cell.length_c   1.000
_cell.angle_alpha   90.00
_cell.angle_beta   90.00
_cell.angle_gamma   90.00
#
_symmetry.space_group_name_H-M   'P 1'
#
loop_
_entity.id
_entity.type
_entity.pdbx_description
1 polymer ?
#
loop_
_entity_poly.entity_id
_entity_poly.type
_entity_poly.pdbx_seq_one_letter_code
_entity_poly.pdbx_strand_id
1 'polypeptide(L)'
;MNIADGGHCATVINLSKKNFEYDTAIVRTDGQEKVLELTDEDYFDKLPKSHKKATQSESHDVPSHYQGTGDIDVIEFCRQHFTPEEFRGAMKFNLIKYPTRLGKKDDEIKELNKIIDYAERQKEALRHG
;
A
#
# COMPACT_ATOMS: atom_id res chain seq x y z
N MET A 1 5.80 22.77 -4.64
CA MET A 1 5.36 23.47 -3.42
C MET A 1 3.93 23.05 -3.14
N ASN A 2 3.72 22.34 -2.03
CA ASN A 2 2.44 22.11 -1.31
C ASN A 2 1.28 21.46 -2.09
N ILE A 3 0.40 20.64 -1.50
CA ILE A 3 -0.10 20.71 -0.14
C ILE A 3 -0.21 19.29 0.43
N ALA A 4 0.47 19.09 1.55
CA ALA A 4 0.09 18.09 2.53
C ALA A 4 -1.28 18.49 3.10
N ASP A 5 -2.35 18.00 2.51
CA ASP A 5 -3.65 18.06 3.16
C ASP A 5 -3.79 16.76 3.94
N GLY A 6 -3.22 16.77 5.14
CA GLY A 6 -3.62 15.83 6.19
C GLY A 6 -5.13 15.92 6.35
N GLY A 7 -5.78 14.78 6.61
CA GLY A 7 -7.23 14.70 6.69
C GLY A 7 -7.80 15.83 7.54
N HIS A 8 -8.71 16.62 6.97
CA HIS A 8 -9.35 17.72 7.65
C HIS A 8 -10.38 17.18 8.64
N CYS A 9 -10.25 17.58 9.91
CA CYS A 9 -11.32 17.36 10.88
C CYS A 9 -12.51 18.29 10.56
N ALA A 10 -13.72 17.77 10.73
CA ALA A 10 -14.95 18.52 10.52
C ALA A 10 -15.79 18.49 11.79
N THR A 11 -16.38 19.64 12.13
CA THR A 11 -17.32 19.77 13.25
C THR A 11 -18.75 19.81 12.71
N VAL A 12 -19.63 18.99 13.28
CA VAL A 12 -21.06 19.02 12.98
C VAL A 12 -21.66 20.27 13.60
N ILE A 13 -22.26 21.13 12.78
CA ILE A 13 -22.92 22.36 13.22
C ILE A 13 -24.40 22.12 13.44
N ASN A 14 -25.04 21.31 12.59
CA ASN A 14 -26.47 21.05 12.67
C ASN A 14 -26.82 19.67 12.14
N LEU A 15 -27.83 19.05 12.75
CA LEU A 15 -28.46 17.81 12.31
C LEU A 15 -29.93 18.14 12.03
N SER A 16 -30.39 17.86 10.81
CA SER A 16 -31.76 18.15 10.40
C SER A 16 -32.31 17.03 9.52
N LYS A 17 -33.63 16.99 9.34
CA LYS A 17 -34.28 16.10 8.38
C LYS A 17 -34.73 16.88 7.16
N LYS A 18 -34.13 16.62 6.01
CA LYS A 18 -34.58 17.22 4.74
C LYS A 18 -35.83 16.49 4.27
N ASN A 19 -36.89 17.24 3.96
CA ASN A 19 -38.20 16.71 3.55
C ASN A 19 -38.82 15.68 4.52
N PHE A 20 -38.46 15.71 5.80
CA PHE A 20 -38.86 14.72 6.83
C PHE A 20 -38.43 13.27 6.56
N GLU A 21 -37.61 13.03 5.53
CA GLU A 21 -37.33 11.68 5.03
C GLU A 21 -35.86 11.27 5.23
N TYR A 22 -34.92 12.22 5.09
CA TYR A 22 -33.49 11.93 5.14
C TYR A 22 -32.78 12.70 6.25
N ASP A 23 -31.98 11.99 7.06
CA ASP A 23 -31.10 12.63 8.04
C ASP A 23 -29.97 13.35 7.31
N THR A 24 -29.76 14.62 7.66
CA THR A 24 -28.80 15.50 6.98
C THR A 24 -27.92 16.16 8.02
N ALA A 25 -26.60 16.03 7.85
CA ALA A 25 -25.63 16.69 8.70
C ALA A 25 -24.97 17.86 7.98
N ILE A 26 -24.98 19.03 8.61
CA ILE A 26 -24.28 20.22 8.15
C ILE A 26 -22.95 20.28 8.90
N VAL A 27 -21.84 20.17 8.18
CA VAL A 27 -20.50 20.16 8.76
C VAL A 27 -19.66 21.33 8.28
N ARG A 28 -18.77 21.82 9.14
CA ARG A 28 -17.71 22.78 8.80
C ARG A 28 -16.36 22.11 8.98
N THR A 29 -15.56 22.11 7.93
CA THR A 29 -14.20 21.58 7.92
C THR A 29 -13.22 22.62 8.43
N ASP A 30 -12.18 22.17 9.13
CA ASP A 30 -11.10 23.06 9.57
C ASP A 30 -10.24 23.45 8.36
N GLY A 31 -10.01 24.76 8.19
CA GLY A 31 -9.22 25.31 7.07
C GLY A 31 -10.00 25.67 5.80
N GLN A 32 -11.31 25.40 5.73
CA GLN A 32 -12.17 25.88 4.65
C GLN A 32 -13.44 26.52 5.23
N GLU A 33 -13.79 27.73 4.77
CA GLU A 33 -15.02 28.42 5.18
C GLU A 33 -16.29 27.83 4.55
N LYS A 34 -16.18 26.61 3.98
CA LYS A 34 -17.22 25.99 3.18
C LYS A 34 -18.06 25.06 4.04
N VAL A 35 -19.36 25.33 4.07
CA VAL A 35 -20.36 24.47 4.70
C VAL A 35 -20.69 23.33 3.74
N LEU A 36 -20.63 22.09 4.24
CA LEU A 36 -20.94 20.88 3.48
C LEU A 36 -22.21 20.22 4.04
N GLU A 37 -23.07 19.77 3.12
CA GLU A 37 -24.27 18.99 3.42
C GLU A 37 -23.94 17.51 3.19
N LEU A 38 -24.01 16.69 4.24
CA LEU A 38 -23.80 15.24 4.16
C LEU A 38 -25.14 14.52 4.17
N THR A 39 -25.31 13.61 3.22
CA THR A 39 -26.51 12.79 3.01
C THR A 39 -26.16 11.31 2.91
N ASP A 40 -27.16 10.43 2.80
CA ASP A 40 -26.97 8.98 2.60
C ASP A 40 -26.23 8.62 1.29
N GLU A 41 -26.06 9.57 0.36
CA GLU A 41 -25.24 9.39 -0.84
C GLU A 41 -23.74 9.61 -0.56
N ASP A 42 -23.40 10.32 0.51
CA ASP A 42 -22.03 10.55 0.97
C ASP A 42 -21.52 9.41 1.88
N TYR A 43 -22.30 8.32 1.98
CA TYR A 43 -21.93 7.13 2.74
C TYR A 43 -20.69 6.48 2.11
N PHE A 44 -19.73 6.06 2.95
CA PHE A 44 -18.40 5.59 2.52
C PHE A 44 -18.44 4.50 1.44
N ASP A 45 -19.46 3.63 1.46
CA ASP A 45 -19.62 2.55 0.49
C ASP A 45 -20.16 3.01 -0.88
N LYS A 46 -20.83 4.17 -0.92
CA LYS A 46 -21.42 4.77 -2.14
C LYS A 46 -20.53 5.83 -2.77
N LEU A 47 -19.54 6.35 -2.04
CA LEU A 47 -18.53 7.21 -2.64
C LEU A 47 -17.84 6.44 -3.77
N PRO A 48 -17.70 7.05 -4.98
CA PRO A 48 -16.88 6.45 -6.01
C PRO A 48 -15.50 6.21 -5.39
N LYS A 49 -14.98 4.97 -5.50
CA LYS A 49 -13.66 4.60 -4.98
C LYS A 49 -12.60 5.50 -5.63
N SER A 50 -12.37 6.67 -5.04
CA SER A 50 -11.46 7.71 -5.50
C SER A 50 -10.02 7.39 -5.13
N HIS A 51 -9.82 6.37 -4.28
CA HIS A 51 -8.67 5.52 -4.43
C HIS A 51 -8.81 4.82 -5.78
N LYS A 52 -8.16 5.40 -6.81
CA LYS A 52 -7.48 4.55 -7.79
C LYS A 52 -6.80 3.46 -6.96
N LYS A 53 -7.38 2.25 -6.91
CA LYS A 53 -6.56 1.05 -6.76
C LYS A 53 -5.49 1.31 -7.78
N ALA A 54 -4.26 1.56 -7.33
CA ALA A 54 -3.16 1.76 -8.24
C ALA A 54 -3.28 0.61 -9.23
N THR A 55 -3.63 0.92 -10.47
CA THR A 55 -3.44 0.02 -11.59
C THR A 55 -1.94 -0.15 -11.58
N GLN A 56 -1.48 -1.18 -10.88
CA GLN A 56 -0.10 -1.59 -10.86
C GLN A 56 0.13 -2.32 -12.17
N SER A 57 -0.02 -1.56 -13.26
CA SER A 57 0.47 -1.88 -14.58
C SER A 57 1.98 -1.71 -14.52
N GLU A 58 2.65 -2.86 -14.61
CA GLU A 58 3.94 -3.04 -15.26
C GLU A 58 5.07 -2.08 -14.85
N SER A 59 5.75 -2.48 -13.80
CA SER A 59 7.20 -2.40 -13.74
C SER A 59 7.66 -3.32 -12.61
N HIS A 60 8.87 -3.86 -12.75
CA HIS A 60 9.62 -4.44 -11.63
C HIS A 60 10.04 -3.34 -10.63
N ASP A 61 9.15 -2.39 -10.31
CA ASP A 61 9.47 -1.30 -9.41
C ASP A 61 9.22 -1.77 -7.98
N VAL A 62 10.33 -1.98 -7.29
CA VAL A 62 10.39 -1.99 -5.83
C VAL A 62 9.57 -0.79 -5.32
N PRO A 63 8.57 -0.99 -4.44
CA PRO A 63 7.74 0.11 -3.95
C PRO A 63 8.60 1.27 -3.44
N SER A 64 8.18 2.52 -3.67
CA SER A 64 9.01 3.70 -3.39
C SER A 64 9.50 3.83 -1.95
N HIS A 65 8.77 3.26 -0.98
CA HIS A 65 9.17 3.24 0.43
C HIS A 65 10.26 2.19 0.76
N TYR A 66 10.62 1.34 -0.20
CA TYR A 66 11.76 0.42 -0.14
C TYR A 66 12.94 0.87 -1.01
N GLN A 67 12.81 1.98 -1.74
CA GLN A 67 13.94 2.61 -2.42
C GLN A 67 14.75 3.35 -1.36
N GLY A 68 15.78 2.70 -0.81
CA GLY A 68 16.78 3.40 -0.01
C GLY A 68 17.46 4.50 -0.83
N THR A 69 18.22 5.39 -0.18
CA THR A 69 19.14 6.29 -0.91
C THR A 69 20.13 5.45 -1.72
N GLY A 70 19.95 5.40 -3.05
CA GLY A 70 20.86 4.73 -4.00
C GLY A 70 20.41 3.38 -4.56
N ASP A 71 19.11 3.19 -4.87
CA ASP A 71 18.55 1.95 -5.48
C ASP A 71 18.76 0.65 -4.66
N ILE A 72 19.07 0.78 -3.37
CA ILE A 72 19.24 -0.36 -2.46
C ILE A 72 17.86 -0.82 -1.99
N ASP A 73 17.45 -2.01 -2.45
CA ASP A 73 16.25 -2.68 -1.93
C ASP A 73 16.53 -3.37 -0.56
N VAL A 74 15.47 -3.79 0.15
CA VAL A 74 15.60 -4.43 1.47
C VAL A 74 16.43 -5.72 1.42
N ILE A 75 16.39 -6.46 0.31
CA ILE A 75 17.14 -7.71 0.18
C ILE A 75 18.63 -7.42 0.02
N GLU A 76 18.97 -6.39 -0.74
CA GLU A 76 20.33 -5.90 -0.89
C GLU A 76 20.86 -5.33 0.43
N PHE A 77 20.03 -4.61 1.19
CA PHE A 77 20.36 -4.20 2.55
C PHE A 77 20.68 -5.40 3.46
N CYS A 78 19.85 -6.45 3.44
CA CYS A 78 20.13 -7.69 4.16
C CYS A 78 21.44 -8.34 3.69
N ARG A 79 21.72 -8.35 2.40
CA ARG A 79 22.95 -8.94 1.84
C ARG A 79 24.21 -8.25 2.38
N GLN A 80 24.16 -6.95 2.62
CA GLN A 80 25.28 -6.16 3.12
C GLN A 80 25.52 -6.32 4.63
N HIS A 81 24.46 -6.58 5.40
CA HIS A 81 24.51 -6.55 6.87
C HIS A 81 24.43 -7.94 7.52
N PHE A 82 23.86 -8.93 6.85
CA PHE A 82 23.71 -10.27 7.40
C PHE A 82 24.96 -11.10 7.17
N THR A 83 25.20 -12.04 8.09
CA THR A 83 26.14 -13.13 7.81
C THR A 83 25.65 -13.96 6.60
N PRO A 84 26.54 -14.70 5.91
CA PRO A 84 26.14 -15.55 4.79
C PRO A 84 25.05 -16.56 5.16
N GLU A 85 25.07 -17.09 6.38
CA GLU A 85 24.06 -18.03 6.87
C GLU A 85 22.70 -17.34 7.08
N GLU A 86 22.68 -16.18 7.72
CA GLU A 86 21.46 -15.40 7.93
C GLU A 86 20.83 -14.96 6.60
N PHE A 87 21.64 -14.53 5.64
CA PHE A 87 21.15 -14.16 4.31
C PHE A 87 20.53 -15.37 3.59
N ARG A 88 21.21 -16.52 3.60
CA ARG A 88 20.65 -17.78 3.05
C ARG A 88 19.36 -18.18 3.76
N GLY A 89 19.27 -17.97 5.08
CA GLY A 89 18.05 -18.17 5.86
C GLY A 89 16.90 -17.27 5.39
N ALA A 90 17.17 -15.98 5.20
CA ALA A 90 16.19 -15.01 4.71
C ALA A 90 15.69 -15.35 3.29
N MET A 91 16.57 -15.82 2.41
CA MET A 91 16.18 -16.27 1.07
C MET A 91 15.31 -17.53 1.11
N LYS A 92 15.69 -18.54 1.91
CA LYS A 92 14.86 -19.75 2.13
C LYS A 92 13.46 -19.41 2.64
N PHE A 93 13.35 -18.47 3.58
CA PHE A 93 12.05 -18.01 4.08
C PHE A 93 11.19 -17.45 2.93
N ASN A 94 11.74 -16.59 2.09
CA ASN A 94 11.01 -16.05 0.94
C ASN A 94 10.63 -17.14 -0.08
N LEU A 95 11.54 -18.08 -0.36
CA LEU A 95 11.28 -19.23 -1.24
C LEU A 95 10.21 -20.19 -0.70
N ILE A 96 9.90 -20.19 0.59
CA ILE A 96 8.75 -20.92 1.15
C ILE A 96 7.48 -20.04 1.09
N LYS A 97 7.63 -18.75 1.39
CA LYS A 97 6.53 -17.78 1.49
C LYS A 97 5.78 -17.58 0.17
N TYR A 98 6.48 -17.42 -0.95
CA TYR A 98 5.83 -17.11 -2.23
C TYR A 98 5.12 -18.31 -2.88
N PRO A 99 5.68 -19.54 -2.89
CA PRO A 99 4.94 -20.72 -3.37
C PRO A 99 3.70 -21.03 -2.55
N THR A 100 3.74 -20.83 -1.22
CA THR A 100 2.58 -21.11 -0.35
C THR A 100 1.42 -20.13 -0.56
N ARG A 101 1.70 -18.95 -1.14
CA ARG A 101 0.75 -17.88 -1.47
C ARG A 101 0.21 -17.93 -2.90
N LEU A 102 0.78 -18.77 -3.76
CA LEU A 102 0.39 -18.88 -5.16
C LEU A 102 -1.13 -19.15 -5.28
N GLY A 103 -1.82 -18.31 -6.05
CA GLY A 103 -3.28 -18.37 -6.24
C GLY A 103 -4.12 -17.94 -5.04
N LYS A 104 -3.51 -17.43 -3.94
CA LYS A 104 -4.22 -17.11 -2.69
C LYS A 104 -4.19 -15.64 -2.28
N LYS A 105 -3.21 -14.85 -2.76
CA LYS A 105 -2.99 -13.47 -2.29
C LYS A 105 -2.93 -12.45 -3.41
N ASP A 106 -1.89 -12.56 -4.24
CA ASP A 106 -1.62 -11.65 -5.35
C ASP A 106 -1.70 -12.41 -6.68
N ASP A 107 -1.51 -11.69 -7.79
CA ASP A 107 -1.42 -12.27 -9.13
C ASP A 107 -0.35 -13.38 -9.19
N GLU A 108 -0.70 -14.52 -9.80
CA GLU A 108 0.14 -15.72 -9.80
C GLU A 108 1.47 -15.49 -10.53
N ILE A 109 1.47 -14.71 -11.61
CA ILE A 109 2.69 -14.39 -12.36
C ILE A 109 3.59 -13.47 -11.53
N LYS A 110 3.03 -12.49 -10.82
CA LYS A 110 3.80 -11.63 -9.91
C LYS A 110 4.46 -12.43 -8.79
N GLU A 111 3.74 -13.36 -8.16
CA GLU A 111 4.30 -14.23 -7.13
C GLU A 111 5.36 -15.18 -7.71
N LEU A 112 5.17 -15.69 -8.94
CA LEU A 112 6.15 -16.52 -9.64
C LEU A 112 7.45 -15.76 -9.94
N ASN A 113 7.34 -14.50 -10.41
CA ASN A 113 8.50 -13.65 -10.63
C ASN A 113 9.28 -13.41 -9.32
N LYS A 114 8.58 -13.28 -8.19
CA LYS A 114 9.24 -13.20 -6.88
C LYS A 114 9.98 -14.50 -6.52
N ILE A 115 9.39 -15.67 -6.78
CA ILE A 115 10.06 -16.95 -6.55
C ILE A 115 11.36 -17.03 -7.36
N ILE A 116 11.34 -16.61 -8.63
CA ILE A 116 12.50 -16.60 -9.52
C ILE A 116 13.60 -15.67 -8.97
N ASP A 117 13.26 -14.43 -8.64
CA ASP A 117 14.21 -13.44 -8.08
C ASP A 117 14.90 -13.97 -6.80
N TYR A 118 14.15 -14.53 -5.86
CA TYR A 118 14.75 -15.11 -4.64
C TYR A 118 15.59 -16.36 -4.90
N ALA A 119 15.24 -17.16 -5.91
CA ALA A 119 16.03 -18.33 -6.29
C ALA A 119 17.38 -17.93 -6.90
N GLU A 120 17.38 -16.90 -7.74
CA GLU A 120 18.60 -16.34 -8.35
C GLU A 120 19.53 -15.76 -7.29
N ARG A 121 19.00 -14.93 -6.38
CA ARG A 121 19.79 -14.36 -5.27
C ARG A 121 20.32 -15.45 -4.31
N GLN A 122 19.55 -16.50 -4.06
CA GLN A 122 20.01 -17.64 -3.26
C GLN A 122 21.16 -18.39 -3.96
N LYS A 123 21.08 -18.55 -5.28
CA LYS A 123 22.15 -19.16 -6.09
C LYS A 123 23.42 -18.31 -6.04
N GLU A 124 23.31 -16.99 -6.11
CA GLU A 124 24.45 -16.07 -5.95
C GLU A 124 25.08 -16.18 -4.57
N ALA A 125 24.27 -16.24 -3.51
CA ALA A 125 24.75 -16.42 -2.13
C ALA A 125 25.48 -17.75 -1.89
N LEU A 126 25.21 -18.77 -2.71
CA LEU A 126 25.91 -20.06 -2.67
C LEU A 126 27.20 -20.04 -3.51
N ARG A 127 27.29 -19.18 -4.52
CA ARG A 127 28.51 -19.01 -5.34
C ARG A 127 29.58 -18.18 -4.65
N HIS A 128 29.17 -17.24 -3.80
CA HIS A 128 30.05 -16.23 -3.19
C HIS A 128 30.20 -16.33 -1.67
N GLY A 129 29.69 -17.38 -1.02
CA GLY A 129 29.81 -17.58 0.43
C GLY A 129 30.33 -18.96 0.78
#